data_AF-Q8WSN3-F1
#
_entry.id   AF-Q8WSN3-F1
#
_cell.length_a   1.000
_cell.length_b   1.000
_cell.length_c   1.000
_cell.angle_alpha   90.00
_cell.angle_beta   90.00
_cell.angle_gamma   90.00
#
_symmetry.space_group_name_H-M   'P 1'
#
loop_
_entity.id
_entity.type
_entity.pdbx_description
1 polymer ?
#
loop_
_entity_poly.entity_id
_entity_poly.type
_entity_poly.pdbx_seq_one_letter_code
_entity_poly.pdbx_strand_id
1 'polypeptide(L)'
;MFVRTAVVLLLVASTAYTFVAPPSQATLACITCVATVKGVEAKMLHEGGNVAKHDVDAICLKEVPTHSAEHLCEEYGEHEVDVMVTLIKQDVPPKMICQELQKC
;
A
#
# COMPACT_ATOMS: atom_id res chain seq x y z
N MET A 1 15.05 3.37 43.64
CA MET A 1 14.37 4.08 42.52
C MET A 1 14.58 3.41 41.16
N PHE A 2 15.76 2.81 40.89
CA PHE A 2 16.09 2.14 39.61
C PHE A 2 15.18 0.99 39.16
N VAL A 3 14.60 0.23 40.08
CA VAL A 3 13.73 -0.91 39.72
C VAL A 3 12.42 -0.46 39.08
N ARG A 4 11.89 0.72 39.47
CA ARG A 4 10.66 1.26 38.89
C ARG A 4 10.86 1.76 37.45
N THR A 5 12.00 2.39 37.15
CA THR A 5 12.34 2.84 35.80
C THR A 5 12.59 1.68 34.85
N ALA A 6 13.23 0.60 35.32
CA ALA A 6 13.45 -0.60 34.50
C ALA A 6 12.14 -1.32 34.14
N VAL A 7 11.18 -1.39 35.07
CA VAL A 7 9.86 -2.01 34.82
C VAL A 7 9.02 -1.17 33.85
N VAL A 8 9.09 0.16 33.94
CA VAL A 8 8.38 1.05 33.00
C VAL A 8 8.95 0.92 31.57
N LEU A 9 10.27 0.82 31.41
CA LEU A 9 10.90 0.60 30.10
C LEU A 9 10.51 -0.73 29.45
N LEU A 10 10.37 -1.81 30.24
CA LEU A 10 9.91 -3.11 29.74
C LEU A 10 8.43 -3.12 29.30
N LEU A 11 7.58 -2.34 29.97
CA LEU A 11 6.17 -2.22 29.60
C LEU A 11 5.98 -1.41 28.30
N VAL A 12 6.77 -0.36 28.10
CA VAL A 12 6.73 0.45 26.87
C VAL A 12 7.25 -0.34 25.66
N ALA A 13 8.27 -1.18 25.85
CA ALA A 13 8.75 -2.07 24.79
C ALA A 13 7.67 -3.07 24.34
N SER A 14 6.91 -3.63 25.30
CA SER A 14 5.82 -4.58 25.01
C SER A 14 4.70 -3.96 24.18
N THR A 15 4.36 -2.68 24.41
CA THR A 15 3.34 -1.98 23.62
C THR A 15 3.77 -1.63 22.19
N ALA A 16 5.07 -1.57 21.92
CA ALA A 16 5.58 -1.35 20.56
C ALA A 16 5.44 -2.60 19.67
N TYR A 17 5.54 -3.81 20.25
CA TYR A 17 5.38 -5.06 19.49
C TYR A 17 3.94 -5.37 19.09
N THR A 18 2.94 -4.77 19.74
CA THR A 18 1.53 -4.93 19.38
C THR A 18 1.07 -4.03 18.24
N PHE A 19 1.91 -3.10 17.77
CA PHE A 19 1.61 -2.24 16.63
C PHE A 19 2.02 -2.84 15.27
N VAL A 20 2.38 -4.13 15.23
CA VAL A 20 2.37 -4.88 13.97
C VAL A 20 0.91 -5.01 13.56
N ALA A 21 0.49 -4.24 12.56
CA ALA A 21 -0.86 -4.28 12.01
C ALA A 21 -1.32 -5.73 11.84
N PRO A 22 -2.57 -6.06 12.22
CA PRO A 22 -3.03 -7.44 12.20
C PRO A 22 -2.77 -8.02 10.79
N PRO A 23 -2.25 -9.26 10.70
CA PRO A 23 -1.77 -9.82 9.43
C PRO A 23 -2.83 -9.78 8.31
N SER A 24 -4.11 -9.77 8.69
CA SER A 24 -5.24 -9.59 7.79
C SER A 24 -5.26 -8.24 7.06
N GLN A 25 -4.92 -7.13 7.70
CA GLN A 25 -4.90 -5.81 7.07
C GLN A 25 -3.73 -5.64 6.10
N ALA A 26 -2.52 -6.06 6.50
CA ALA A 26 -1.34 -6.02 5.62
C ALA A 26 -1.56 -6.90 4.37
N THR A 27 -2.22 -8.05 4.53
CA THR A 27 -2.55 -8.91 3.38
C THR A 27 -3.55 -8.26 2.44
N LEU A 28 -4.59 -7.59 2.98
CA LEU A 28 -5.58 -6.90 2.15
C LEU A 28 -4.96 -5.69 1.41
N ALA A 29 -4.14 -4.89 2.09
CA ALA A 29 -3.37 -3.78 1.50
C ALA A 29 -2.46 -4.27 0.36
N CYS A 30 -1.79 -5.40 0.57
CA CYS A 30 -0.93 -5.99 -0.44
C CYS A 30 -1.72 -6.48 -1.67
N ILE A 31 -2.86 -7.15 -1.46
CA ILE A 31 -3.73 -7.63 -2.54
C ILE A 31 -4.31 -6.44 -3.33
N THR A 32 -4.80 -5.42 -2.63
CA THR A 32 -5.34 -4.20 -3.26
C THR A 32 -4.30 -3.46 -4.06
N CYS A 33 -3.09 -3.29 -3.51
CA CYS A 33 -2.00 -2.68 -4.26
C CYS A 33 -1.63 -3.49 -5.51
N VAL A 34 -1.45 -4.81 -5.39
CA VAL A 34 -1.07 -5.64 -6.56
C VAL A 34 -2.15 -5.59 -7.64
N ALA A 35 -3.42 -5.59 -7.26
CA ALA A 35 -4.53 -5.46 -8.20
C ALA A 35 -4.55 -4.08 -8.88
N THR A 36 -4.34 -3.01 -8.09
CA THR A 36 -4.26 -1.63 -8.59
C THR A 36 -3.13 -1.46 -9.58
N VAL A 37 -1.91 -1.91 -9.24
CA VAL A 37 -0.73 -1.84 -10.12
C VAL A 37 -0.99 -2.52 -11.46
N LYS A 38 -1.60 -3.72 -11.44
CA LYS A 38 -1.96 -4.44 -12.68
C LYS A 38 -2.99 -3.68 -13.52
N GLY A 39 -3.99 -3.07 -12.88
CA GLY A 39 -4.97 -2.26 -13.58
C GLY A 39 -4.35 -0.99 -14.18
N VAL A 40 -3.38 -0.37 -13.48
CA VAL A 40 -2.62 0.79 -13.97
C VAL A 40 -1.76 0.41 -15.17
N GLU A 41 -1.05 -0.73 -15.11
CA GLU A 41 -0.28 -1.29 -16.21
C GLU A 41 -1.17 -1.53 -17.45
N ALA A 42 -2.33 -2.17 -17.26
CA ALA A 42 -3.30 -2.41 -18.32
C ALA A 42 -3.85 -1.11 -18.94
N LYS A 43 -4.11 -0.08 -18.12
CA LYS A 43 -4.52 1.24 -18.59
C LYS A 43 -3.40 1.91 -19.38
N MET A 44 -2.15 1.85 -18.92
CA MET A 44 -1.02 2.43 -19.65
C MET A 44 -0.83 1.80 -21.03
N LEU A 45 -1.03 0.49 -21.13
CA LEU A 45 -0.99 -0.25 -22.40
C LEU A 45 -2.12 0.18 -23.37
N HIS A 46 -3.28 0.57 -22.86
CA HIS A 46 -4.43 0.99 -23.69
C HIS A 46 -4.45 2.48 -24.03
N GLU A 47 -4.14 3.36 -23.06
CA GLU A 47 -4.40 4.81 -23.15
C GLU A 47 -3.12 5.66 -23.31
N GLY A 48 -1.93 5.06 -23.29
CA GLY A 48 -0.69 5.77 -23.67
C GLY A 48 0.09 6.40 -22.51
N GLY A 49 0.19 5.71 -21.36
CA GLY A 49 1.21 6.00 -20.34
C GLY A 49 0.99 7.24 -19.47
N ASN A 50 -0.13 7.95 -19.63
CA ASN A 50 -0.55 9.02 -18.73
C ASN A 50 -1.61 8.49 -17.77
N VAL A 51 -1.26 8.35 -16.49
CA VAL A 51 -2.14 7.87 -15.43
C VAL A 51 -2.10 8.90 -14.32
N ALA A 52 -3.24 9.51 -14.02
CA ALA A 52 -3.37 10.44 -12.90
C ALA A 52 -3.85 9.71 -11.65
N LYS A 53 -3.76 10.36 -10.47
CA LYS A 53 -4.30 9.81 -9.23
C LYS A 53 -5.76 9.37 -9.36
N HIS A 54 -6.61 10.18 -10.00
CA HIS A 54 -8.01 9.81 -10.20
C HIS A 54 -8.19 8.51 -11.00
N ASP A 55 -7.30 8.21 -11.95
CA ASP A 55 -7.34 6.94 -12.68
C ASP A 55 -6.96 5.78 -11.77
N VAL A 56 -5.94 5.97 -10.91
CA VAL A 56 -5.53 4.97 -9.92
C VAL A 56 -6.65 4.67 -8.94
N ASP A 57 -7.30 5.70 -8.40
CA ASP A 57 -8.41 5.54 -7.46
C ASP A 57 -9.56 4.76 -8.11
N ALA A 58 -9.93 5.13 -9.35
CA ALA A 58 -10.97 4.43 -10.11
C ALA A 58 -10.60 2.98 -10.43
N ILE A 59 -9.34 2.72 -10.78
CA ILE A 59 -8.83 1.37 -11.03
C ILE A 59 -8.86 0.55 -9.73
N CYS A 60 -8.37 1.12 -8.62
CA CYS A 60 -8.32 0.43 -7.35
C CYS A 60 -9.72 0.02 -6.87
N LEU A 61 -10.68 0.94 -6.93
CA LEU A 61 -12.08 0.68 -6.59
C LEU A 61 -12.73 -0.37 -7.50
N LYS A 62 -12.37 -0.36 -8.79
CA LYS A 62 -12.87 -1.32 -9.77
C LYS A 62 -12.30 -2.72 -9.54
N GLU A 63 -11.00 -2.82 -9.28
CA GLU A 63 -10.30 -4.09 -9.09
C GLU A 63 -10.62 -4.72 -7.73
N VAL A 64 -10.85 -3.89 -6.70
CA VAL A 64 -11.22 -4.36 -5.36
C VAL A 64 -12.45 -3.62 -4.84
N PRO A 65 -13.67 -4.01 -5.29
CA PRO A 65 -14.93 -3.37 -4.91
C PRO A 65 -15.36 -3.82 -3.51
N THR A 66 -14.57 -3.50 -2.50
CA THR A 66 -14.85 -3.81 -1.10
C THR A 66 -14.76 -2.54 -0.27
N HIS A 67 -15.66 -2.39 0.70
CA HIS A 67 -15.70 -1.22 1.57
C HIS A 67 -14.37 -1.01 2.33
N SER A 68 -13.69 -2.10 2.71
CA SER A 68 -12.37 -2.05 3.35
C SER A 68 -11.25 -1.59 2.40
N ALA A 69 -11.43 -1.74 1.10
CA ALA A 69 -10.45 -1.31 0.09
C ALA A 69 -10.66 0.14 -0.34
N GLU A 70 -11.85 0.72 -0.20
CA GLU A 70 -12.11 2.14 -0.55
C GLU A 70 -11.11 3.06 0.15
N HIS A 71 -10.94 2.88 1.47
CA HIS A 71 -9.94 3.64 2.23
C HIS A 71 -8.50 3.38 1.78
N LEU A 72 -8.16 2.16 1.36
CA LEU A 72 -6.82 1.82 0.87
C LEU A 72 -6.56 2.45 -0.50
N CYS A 73 -7.59 2.59 -1.34
CA CYS A 73 -7.54 3.26 -2.63
C CYS A 73 -7.35 4.77 -2.47
N GLU A 74 -8.12 5.40 -1.57
CA GLU A 74 -8.02 6.84 -1.31
C GLU A 74 -6.67 7.26 -0.72
N GLU A 75 -5.99 6.31 -0.06
CA GLU A 75 -4.69 6.53 0.57
C GLU A 75 -3.57 6.79 -0.44
N TYR A 76 -3.75 6.43 -1.72
CA TYR A 76 -2.73 6.67 -2.75
C TYR A 76 -2.46 8.17 -2.94
N GLY A 77 -1.30 8.66 -2.54
CA GLY A 77 -0.84 10.02 -2.82
C GLY A 77 -0.37 10.21 -4.26
N GLU A 78 -0.31 11.46 -4.74
CA GLU A 78 0.26 11.74 -6.09
C GLU A 78 1.69 11.18 -6.24
N HIS A 79 2.49 11.25 -5.18
CA HIS A 79 3.83 10.69 -5.17
C HIS A 79 3.84 9.16 -5.34
N GLU A 80 2.95 8.44 -4.64
CA GLU A 80 2.87 6.97 -4.74
C GLU A 80 2.40 6.55 -6.13
N VAL A 81 1.50 7.33 -6.74
CA VAL A 81 1.07 7.14 -8.12
C VAL A 81 2.23 7.34 -9.09
N ASP A 82 3.03 8.39 -8.94
CA ASP A 82 4.22 8.63 -9.76
C ASP A 82 5.26 7.52 -9.63
N VAL A 83 5.52 7.06 -8.40
CA VAL A 83 6.42 5.93 -8.12
C VAL A 83 5.89 4.67 -8.79
N MET A 84 4.61 4.36 -8.62
CA MET A 84 3.97 3.21 -9.26
C MET A 84 4.08 3.27 -10.79
N VAL A 85 3.74 4.40 -11.40
CA VAL A 85 3.81 4.60 -12.85
C VAL A 85 5.26 4.45 -13.34
N THR A 86 6.22 5.02 -12.61
CA THR A 86 7.65 4.93 -12.96
C THR A 86 8.16 3.49 -12.90
N LEU A 87 7.82 2.76 -11.84
CA LEU A 87 8.26 1.37 -11.67
C LEU A 87 7.59 0.43 -12.68
N ILE A 88 6.31 0.65 -13.01
CA ILE A 88 5.64 -0.10 -14.08
C ILE A 88 6.35 0.12 -15.42
N LYS A 89 6.74 1.36 -15.75
CA LYS A 89 7.51 1.66 -16.98
C LYS A 89 8.90 1.02 -17.02
N GLN A 90 9.42 0.61 -15.86
CA GLN A 90 10.69 -0.12 -15.72
C GLN A 90 10.49 -1.64 -15.69
N ASP A 91 9.30 -2.16 -16.02
CA ASP A 91 8.95 -3.59 -15.98
C ASP A 91 9.15 -4.21 -14.58
N VAL A 92 9.01 -3.41 -13.52
CA VAL A 92 9.10 -3.89 -12.14
C VAL A 92 7.84 -4.71 -11.81
N PRO A 93 7.97 -5.95 -11.30
CA PRO A 93 6.81 -6.79 -11.05
C PRO A 93 5.90 -6.19 -9.96
N PRO A 94 4.56 -6.34 -10.07
CA PRO A 94 3.60 -5.65 -9.21
C PRO A 94 3.83 -5.85 -7.71
N LYS A 95 4.28 -7.04 -7.31
CA LYS A 95 4.55 -7.36 -5.92
C LYS A 95 5.74 -6.56 -5.36
N MET A 96 6.79 -6.32 -6.16
CA MET A 96 7.91 -5.48 -5.72
C MET A 96 7.51 -4.01 -5.63
N ILE A 97 6.69 -3.51 -6.57
CA ILE A 97 6.15 -2.14 -6.51
C ILE A 97 5.41 -1.93 -5.19
N CYS A 98 4.55 -2.88 -4.82
CA CYS A 98 3.79 -2.78 -3.57
C CYS A 98 4.64 -2.91 -2.30
N GLN A 99 5.77 -3.62 -2.35
CA GLN A 99 6.75 -3.64 -1.27
C GLN A 99 7.48 -2.31 -1.14
N GLU A 100 7.84 -1.68 -2.26
CA GLU A 100 8.47 -0.35 -2.28
C GLU A 100 7.52 0.70 -1.69
N LEU A 101 6.21 0.58 -1.99
CA LEU A 101 5.15 1.43 -1.44
C LEU A 101 4.74 1.08 0.00
N GLN A 102 5.39 0.10 0.63
CA GLN A 102 5.08 -0.37 1.99
C GLN A 102 3.61 -0.82 2.19
N LYS A 103 2.92 -1.19 1.11
CA LYS A 103 1.59 -1.80 1.12
C LYS A 103 1.68 -3.34 1.22
N CYS A 104 2.85 -3.88 0.88
CA CYS A 104 3.39 -5.20 1.20
C CYS A 104 4.76 -4.99 1.90
#